data_AF-A0A8J6PX14-F1
#
_entry.id   AF-A0A8J6PX14-F1
#
_cell.length_a   1.000
_cell.length_b   1.000
_cell.length_c   1.000
_cell.angle_alpha   90.00
_cell.angle_beta   90.00
_cell.angle_gamma   90.00
#
_symmetry.space_group_name_H-M   'P 1'
#
loop_
_entity.id
_entity.type
_entity.pdbx_description
1 polymer ?
#
loop_
_entity_poly.entity_id
_entity_poly.type
_entity_poly.pdbx_seq_one_letter_code
_entity_poly.pdbx_strand_id
1 'polypeptide(L)'
;MTLSRRGLLIGMPLFLAGCATRTFQNPAVLAYGPVPDDKYPLPAMPLDQIAPELRRQKVAYSGPHAPGTIVVNTPERRLYYVMEGGEAMRYGIGVGKAGLALSGSAKVGRKAEWPSWTPTGNMIRRDPRNKRFAGGMAGGLNNPLGARALYLYRGGNDTMFRIHGTNQPKSIGHAMSSGCVRMLNHDVIDLYARAEVGAQVVVVQA
;
A
#
# COMPACT_ATOMS: atom_id res chain seq x y z
N MET A 1 1.97 -84.42 -19.54
CA MET A 1 1.17 -83.22 -19.87
C MET A 1 1.63 -82.08 -18.99
N THR A 2 2.26 -81.09 -19.61
CA THR A 2 2.96 -79.94 -19.04
C THR A 2 2.05 -78.70 -19.00
N LEU A 3 1.81 -78.13 -17.82
CA LEU A 3 1.15 -76.84 -17.55
C LEU A 3 1.63 -76.38 -16.17
N SER A 4 1.93 -75.12 -15.83
CA SER A 4 2.07 -73.87 -16.57
C SER A 4 2.78 -72.87 -15.64
N ARG A 5 3.68 -72.05 -16.21
CA ARG A 5 4.28 -70.87 -15.56
C ARG A 5 3.17 -69.86 -15.25
N ARG A 6 2.87 -69.64 -13.97
CA ARG A 6 2.20 -68.40 -13.53
C ARG A 6 3.21 -67.58 -12.72
N GLY A 7 3.84 -66.63 -13.41
CA GLY A 7 4.66 -65.60 -12.79
C GLY A 7 3.79 -64.69 -11.93
N LEU A 8 4.10 -64.63 -10.64
CA LEU A 8 3.56 -63.67 -9.70
C LEU A 8 4.41 -62.40 -9.80
N LEU A 9 3.96 -61.42 -10.57
CA LEU A 9 4.54 -60.07 -10.57
C LEU A 9 4.03 -59.33 -9.33
N ILE A 10 4.86 -59.22 -8.31
CA ILE A 10 4.63 -58.36 -7.14
C ILE A 10 4.88 -56.91 -7.60
N GLY A 11 3.80 -56.16 -7.77
CA GLY A 11 3.85 -54.73 -8.04
C GLY A 11 4.35 -53.98 -6.80
N MET A 12 5.53 -53.37 -6.90
CA MET A 12 6.13 -52.53 -5.88
C MET A 12 5.46 -51.14 -5.94
N PRO A 13 4.77 -50.66 -4.89
CA PRO A 13 4.24 -49.30 -4.91
C PRO A 13 5.40 -48.32 -4.74
N LEU A 14 5.73 -47.62 -5.83
CA LEU A 14 6.58 -46.44 -5.82
C LEU A 14 5.91 -45.35 -4.98
N PHE A 15 6.24 -45.30 -3.69
CA PHE A 15 5.99 -44.14 -2.86
C PHE A 15 6.89 -43.00 -3.35
N LEU A 16 6.37 -42.18 -4.27
CA LEU A 16 6.91 -40.87 -4.57
C LEU A 16 6.73 -39.98 -3.34
N ALA A 17 7.74 -39.99 -2.46
CA ALA A 17 7.90 -38.96 -1.44
C ALA A 17 8.19 -37.64 -2.16
N GLY A 18 7.13 -36.90 -2.49
CA GLY A 18 7.25 -35.54 -3.00
C GLY A 18 7.87 -34.66 -1.91
N CYS A 19 9.13 -34.26 -2.11
CA CYS A 19 9.74 -33.19 -1.33
C CYS A 19 8.96 -31.90 -1.58
N ALA A 20 7.95 -31.62 -0.76
CA ALA A 20 7.34 -30.30 -0.70
C ALA A 20 8.36 -29.35 -0.06
N THR A 21 9.14 -28.67 -0.89
CA THR A 21 9.97 -27.55 -0.45
C THR A 21 9.04 -26.49 0.10
N ARG A 22 8.87 -26.43 1.42
CA ARG A 22 8.28 -25.27 2.09
C ARG A 22 9.29 -24.14 1.96
N THR A 23 9.24 -23.40 0.85
CA THR A 23 9.89 -22.10 0.76
C THR A 23 9.28 -21.25 1.86
N PHE A 24 10.03 -21.05 2.95
CA PHE A 24 9.75 -19.99 3.91
C PHE A 24 9.94 -18.67 3.16
N GLN A 25 8.89 -18.23 2.45
CA GLN A 25 8.92 -16.98 1.72
C GLN A 25 8.93 -15.86 2.76
N ASN A 26 10.02 -15.08 2.76
CA ASN A 26 10.14 -13.90 3.61
C ASN A 26 8.91 -12.98 3.35
N PRO A 27 8.09 -12.65 4.35
CA PRO A 27 6.89 -11.85 4.18
C PRO A 27 7.14 -10.50 3.48
N ALA A 28 8.32 -9.91 3.66
CA ALA A 28 8.70 -8.68 2.96
C ALA A 28 8.90 -8.90 1.45
N VAL A 29 9.46 -10.04 1.04
CA VAL A 29 9.63 -10.39 -0.38
C VAL A 29 8.26 -10.54 -1.06
N LEU A 30 7.29 -11.11 -0.35
CA LEU A 30 5.91 -11.19 -0.84
C LEU A 30 5.23 -9.82 -0.89
N ALA A 31 5.44 -8.98 0.13
CA ALA A 31 4.83 -7.66 0.21
C ALA A 31 5.26 -6.69 -0.91
N TYR A 32 6.50 -6.85 -1.40
CA TYR A 32 7.13 -5.97 -2.38
C TYR A 32 7.48 -6.68 -3.71
N GLY A 33 6.88 -7.84 -3.97
CA GLY A 33 7.02 -8.60 -5.21
C GLY A 33 6.37 -7.91 -6.42
N PRO A 34 6.52 -8.48 -7.62
CA PRO A 34 5.86 -7.93 -8.81
C PRO A 34 4.34 -8.05 -8.72
N VAL A 35 3.61 -7.10 -9.31
CA VAL A 35 2.14 -7.14 -9.45
C VAL A 35 1.82 -7.11 -10.96
N PRO A 36 1.89 -8.26 -11.65
CA PRO A 36 1.78 -8.31 -13.10
C PRO A 36 0.35 -8.10 -13.63
N ASP A 37 -0.65 -8.42 -12.81
CA ASP A 37 -2.06 -8.45 -13.22
C ASP A 37 -2.80 -7.11 -13.03
N ASP A 38 -2.09 -6.06 -12.59
CA ASP A 38 -2.66 -4.72 -12.47
C ASP A 38 -2.71 -4.03 -13.86
N LYS A 39 -3.65 -3.08 -14.05
CA LYS A 39 -3.82 -2.29 -15.28
C LYS A 39 -2.51 -1.69 -15.79
N TYR A 40 -1.66 -1.24 -14.86
CA TYR A 40 -0.27 -0.93 -15.16
C TYR A 40 0.61 -1.84 -14.30
N PRO A 41 1.22 -2.88 -14.88
CA PRO A 41 2.02 -3.84 -14.13
C PRO A 41 3.10 -3.16 -13.29
N LEU A 42 3.18 -3.51 -12.01
CA LEU A 42 4.20 -2.98 -11.11
C LEU A 42 5.39 -3.96 -11.02
N PRO A 43 6.62 -3.49 -11.26
CA PRO A 43 7.80 -4.31 -11.00
C PRO A 43 7.96 -4.56 -9.50
N ALA A 44 8.69 -5.62 -9.17
CA ALA A 44 9.13 -5.85 -7.79
C ALA A 44 9.97 -4.66 -7.31
N MET A 45 9.83 -4.30 -6.04
CA MET A 45 10.66 -3.29 -5.41
C MET A 45 11.82 -3.99 -4.65
N PRO A 46 13.09 -3.71 -5.01
CA PRO A 46 14.22 -4.26 -4.29
C PRO A 46 14.20 -3.81 -2.82
N LEU A 47 14.29 -4.77 -1.89
CA LEU A 47 14.14 -4.48 -0.45
C LEU A 47 15.25 -3.60 0.09
N ASP A 48 16.44 -3.64 -0.51
CA ASP A 48 17.58 -2.76 -0.19
C ASP A 48 17.29 -1.28 -0.48
N GLN A 49 16.32 -0.98 -1.35
CA GLN A 49 15.85 0.39 -1.62
C GLN A 49 14.79 0.87 -0.62
N ILE A 50 14.33 0.01 0.28
CA ILE A 50 13.35 0.34 1.33
C ILE A 50 14.02 0.15 2.68
N ALA A 51 14.18 1.25 3.42
CA ALA A 51 14.72 1.19 4.77
C ALA A 51 13.89 0.19 5.62
N PRO A 52 14.53 -0.75 6.35
CA PRO A 52 13.82 -1.83 7.05
C PRO A 52 12.67 -1.36 7.94
N GLU A 53 12.82 -0.23 8.60
CA GLU A 53 11.83 0.39 9.48
C GLU A 53 10.62 0.98 8.75
N LEU A 54 10.74 1.28 7.45
CA LEU A 54 9.68 1.79 6.58
C LEU A 54 8.90 0.68 5.88
N ARG A 55 9.40 -0.57 5.92
CA ARG A 55 8.73 -1.72 5.32
C ARG A 55 7.45 -2.06 6.06
N ARG A 56 6.45 -2.44 5.27
CA ARG A 56 5.15 -2.91 5.76
C ARG A 56 5.33 -4.10 6.68
N GLN A 57 4.70 -4.02 7.84
CA GLN A 57 4.76 -5.09 8.83
C GLN A 57 3.56 -5.03 9.76
N LYS A 58 3.13 -6.21 10.18
CA LYS A 58 2.15 -6.36 11.26
C LYS A 58 2.84 -6.04 12.59
N VAL A 59 2.18 -5.24 13.42
CA VAL A 59 2.66 -4.83 14.74
C VAL A 59 1.56 -4.95 15.78
N ALA A 60 1.92 -5.06 17.05
CA ALA A 60 0.98 -4.86 18.15
C ALA A 60 0.45 -3.41 18.13
N TYR A 61 -0.81 -3.24 18.50
CA TYR A 61 -1.51 -1.97 18.51
C TYR A 61 -2.31 -1.82 19.81
N SER A 62 -1.89 -0.89 20.66
CA SER A 62 -2.50 -0.60 21.96
C SER A 62 -3.29 0.72 21.96
N GLY A 63 -3.50 1.33 20.79
CA GLY A 63 -4.25 2.57 20.67
C GLY A 63 -5.76 2.39 20.86
N PRO A 64 -6.51 3.46 21.13
CA PRO A 64 -7.94 3.40 21.48
C PRO A 64 -8.87 3.21 20.27
N HIS A 65 -8.33 2.96 19.08
CA HIS A 65 -9.09 3.00 17.83
C HIS A 65 -9.64 1.61 17.49
N ALA A 66 -10.84 1.55 16.93
CA ALA A 66 -11.47 0.31 16.52
C ALA A 66 -10.83 -0.28 15.24
N PRO A 67 -10.91 -1.61 15.03
CA PRO A 67 -10.54 -2.24 13.76
C PRO A 67 -11.17 -1.55 12.54
N GLY A 68 -10.43 -1.50 11.43
CA GLY A 68 -10.81 -0.77 10.22
C GLY A 68 -10.42 0.72 10.23
N THR A 69 -9.96 1.26 11.36
CA THR A 69 -9.47 2.65 11.43
C THR A 69 -8.10 2.80 10.78
N ILE A 70 -7.91 3.87 10.02
CA ILE A 70 -6.61 4.31 9.52
C ILE A 70 -6.06 5.40 10.44
N VAL A 71 -4.93 5.16 11.08
CA VAL A 71 -4.24 6.15 11.91
C VAL A 71 -2.98 6.61 11.19
N VAL A 72 -2.93 7.89 10.85
CA VAL A 72 -1.79 8.55 10.23
C VAL A 72 -1.01 9.27 11.33
N ASN A 73 0.16 8.74 11.70
CA ASN A 73 1.06 9.37 12.65
C ASN A 73 2.14 10.14 11.88
N THR A 74 1.97 11.46 11.80
CA THR A 74 2.85 12.31 11.01
C THR A 74 4.25 12.51 11.64
N PRO A 75 4.41 12.63 12.98
CA PRO A 75 5.74 12.64 13.62
C PRO A 75 6.56 11.38 13.32
N GLU A 76 5.97 10.20 13.46
CA GLU A 76 6.65 8.92 13.21
C GLU A 76 6.82 8.63 11.72
N ARG A 77 6.11 9.35 10.85
CA ARG A 77 5.99 9.06 9.41
C ARG A 77 5.54 7.61 9.22
N ARG A 78 4.51 7.22 9.97
CA ARG A 78 3.88 5.91 9.90
C ARG A 78 2.37 6.04 9.70
N LEU A 79 1.82 5.08 8.97
CA LEU A 79 0.39 4.86 8.88
C LEU A 79 0.10 3.48 9.45
N TYR A 80 -0.98 3.37 10.21
CA TYR A 80 -1.45 2.14 10.81
C TYR A 80 -2.86 1.86 10.33
N TYR A 81 -3.10 0.68 9.76
CA TYR A 81 -4.45 0.15 9.57
C TYR A 81 -4.76 -0.78 10.75
N VAL A 82 -5.67 -0.37 11.61
CA VAL A 82 -6.02 -1.10 12.83
C VAL A 82 -6.76 -2.38 12.45
N MET A 83 -6.30 -3.51 12.98
CA MET A 83 -6.89 -4.83 12.78
C MET A 83 -7.46 -5.34 14.10
N GLU A 84 -8.18 -6.44 14.04
CA GLU A 84 -8.62 -7.16 15.24
C GLU A 84 -7.44 -7.73 16.02
N GLY A 85 -7.70 -8.20 17.26
CA GLY A 85 -6.69 -8.87 18.08
C GLY A 85 -5.60 -7.96 18.65
N GLY A 86 -5.82 -6.65 18.69
CA GLY A 86 -4.82 -5.70 19.19
C GLY A 86 -3.62 -5.58 18.25
N GLU A 87 -3.84 -5.70 16.95
CA GLU A 87 -2.80 -5.59 15.92
C GLU A 87 -3.08 -4.43 14.97
N ALA A 88 -2.05 -3.97 14.26
CA ALA A 88 -2.20 -3.08 13.12
C ALA A 88 -1.22 -3.47 12.01
N MET A 89 -1.62 -3.22 10.76
CA MET A 89 -0.66 -3.18 9.66
C MET A 89 -0.01 -1.80 9.64
N ARG A 90 1.31 -1.76 9.85
CA ARG A 90 2.10 -0.52 9.82
C ARG A 90 2.76 -0.34 8.47
N TYR A 91 2.74 0.89 7.95
CA TYR A 91 3.36 1.29 6.70
C TYR A 91 4.25 2.52 6.90
N GLY A 92 5.36 2.60 6.14
CA GLY A 92 6.11 3.84 5.98
C GLY A 92 5.34 4.83 5.09
N ILE A 93 5.34 6.12 5.47
CA ILE A 93 4.68 7.17 4.68
C ILE A 93 5.60 8.37 4.43
N GLY A 94 5.36 9.06 3.33
CA GLY A 94 5.81 10.44 3.11
C GLY A 94 4.69 11.40 3.49
N VAL A 95 5.03 12.53 4.14
CA VAL A 95 4.04 13.50 4.63
C VAL A 95 4.24 14.87 3.98
N GLY A 96 3.24 15.74 4.15
CA GLY A 96 3.34 17.14 3.77
C GLY A 96 4.45 17.86 4.53
N LYS A 97 4.96 18.96 3.95
CA LYS A 97 5.74 19.93 4.72
C LYS A 97 4.91 20.44 5.91
N ALA A 98 5.58 20.88 6.97
CA ALA A 98 4.93 21.41 8.17
C ALA A 98 3.83 22.43 7.82
N GLY A 99 2.68 22.34 8.50
CA GLY A 99 1.52 23.20 8.28
C GLY A 99 0.66 22.88 7.05
N LEU A 100 1.02 21.87 6.25
CA LEU A 100 0.23 21.46 5.08
C LEU A 100 -0.59 20.18 5.30
N ALA A 101 -0.43 19.47 6.42
CA ALA A 101 -1.14 18.23 6.67
C ALA A 101 -2.54 18.48 7.26
N LEU A 102 -3.50 17.63 6.89
CA LEU A 102 -4.80 17.55 7.55
C LEU A 102 -4.60 17.17 9.02
N SER A 103 -5.31 17.84 9.93
CA SER A 103 -5.32 17.49 11.36
C SER A 103 -6.69 16.94 11.78
N GLY A 104 -6.71 16.07 12.77
CA GLY A 104 -7.95 15.52 13.34
C GLY A 104 -8.54 14.37 12.51
N SER A 105 -9.87 14.28 12.49
CA SER A 105 -10.59 13.15 11.91
C SER A 105 -11.13 13.43 10.51
N ALA A 106 -11.16 12.39 9.68
CA ALA A 106 -11.79 12.35 8.36
C ALA A 106 -12.31 10.94 8.09
N LYS A 107 -12.97 10.72 6.96
CA LYS A 107 -13.37 9.39 6.49
C LYS A 107 -12.89 9.15 5.08
N VAL A 108 -12.70 7.90 4.69
CA VAL A 108 -12.50 7.54 3.28
C VAL A 108 -13.83 7.77 2.55
N GLY A 109 -13.95 8.84 1.77
CA GLY A 109 -15.19 9.14 1.04
C GLY A 109 -15.28 8.39 -0.29
N ARG A 110 -14.14 8.19 -0.96
CA ARG A 110 -14.05 7.34 -2.15
C ARG A 110 -12.65 6.80 -2.35
N LYS A 111 -12.55 5.85 -3.27
CA LYS A 111 -11.35 5.11 -3.63
C LYS A 111 -11.19 5.14 -5.15
N ALA A 112 -9.95 5.22 -5.64
CA ALA A 112 -9.67 5.10 -7.07
C ALA A 112 -8.40 4.29 -7.35
N GLU A 113 -8.46 3.49 -8.42
CA GLU A 113 -7.30 2.84 -9.03
C GLU A 113 -6.76 3.72 -10.16
N TRP A 114 -5.43 3.87 -10.20
CA TRP A 114 -4.74 4.74 -11.16
C TRP A 114 -5.42 6.10 -11.35
N PRO A 115 -5.57 6.88 -10.26
CA PRO A 115 -6.29 8.14 -10.31
C PRO A 115 -5.63 9.14 -11.27
N SER A 116 -6.43 9.93 -11.96
CA SER A 116 -5.94 11.14 -12.62
C SER A 116 -5.43 12.13 -11.59
N TRP A 117 -4.39 12.89 -11.94
CA TRP A 117 -3.85 13.94 -11.10
C TRP A 117 -3.96 15.30 -11.77
N THR A 118 -4.45 16.28 -11.03
CA THR A 118 -4.50 17.68 -11.45
C THR A 118 -3.84 18.53 -10.36
N PRO A 119 -2.80 19.32 -10.68
CA PRO A 119 -2.17 20.19 -9.70
C PRO A 119 -3.16 21.27 -9.23
N THR A 120 -3.13 21.59 -7.94
CA THR A 120 -3.93 22.71 -7.41
C THR A 120 -3.33 24.05 -7.85
N GLY A 121 -4.13 25.13 -7.80
CA GLY A 121 -3.60 26.49 -8.05
C GLY A 121 -2.41 26.86 -7.15
N ASN A 122 -2.41 26.39 -5.90
CA ASN A 122 -1.27 26.53 -4.98
C ASN A 122 0.00 25.81 -5.48
N MET A 123 -0.15 24.59 -6.01
CA MET A 123 0.98 23.84 -6.60
C MET A 123 1.55 24.53 -7.84
N ILE A 124 0.69 25.11 -8.69
CA ILE A 124 1.12 25.87 -9.88
C ILE A 124 1.82 27.17 -9.47
N ARG A 125 1.30 27.90 -8.48
CA ARG A 125 1.96 29.12 -7.97
C ARG A 125 3.36 28.85 -7.41
N ARG A 126 3.52 27.73 -6.68
CA ARG A 126 4.80 27.34 -6.10
C ARG A 126 5.80 26.85 -7.14
N ASP A 127 5.33 26.10 -8.13
CA ASP A 127 6.14 25.59 -9.24
C ASP A 127 5.37 25.74 -10.56
N PRO A 128 5.64 26.82 -11.33
CA PRO A 128 4.94 27.10 -12.59
C PRO A 128 5.03 25.99 -13.63
N ARG A 129 6.02 25.09 -13.55
CA ARG A 129 6.14 23.94 -14.46
C ARG A 129 4.93 23.01 -14.37
N ASN A 130 4.22 23.00 -13.25
CA ASN A 130 2.98 22.23 -13.08
C ASN A 130 1.85 22.72 -13.98
N LYS A 131 1.91 23.95 -14.53
CA LYS A 131 0.86 24.49 -15.41
C LYS A 131 0.61 23.62 -16.64
N ARG A 132 1.64 22.91 -17.13
CA ARG A 132 1.50 21.94 -18.24
C ARG A 132 0.53 20.80 -17.94
N PHE A 133 0.23 20.54 -16.68
CA PHE A 133 -0.69 19.50 -16.22
C PHE A 133 -2.04 20.07 -15.73
N ALA A 134 -2.34 21.34 -16.01
CA ALA A 134 -3.61 21.96 -15.59
C ALA A 134 -4.85 21.28 -16.19
N GLY A 135 -4.72 20.67 -17.37
CA GLY A 135 -5.75 19.82 -17.99
C GLY A 135 -5.84 18.39 -17.41
N GLY A 136 -5.05 18.10 -16.38
CA GLY A 136 -4.93 16.78 -15.78
C GLY A 136 -3.84 15.92 -16.40
N MET A 137 -3.35 14.98 -15.59
CA MET A 137 -2.46 13.88 -15.97
C MET A 137 -3.23 12.58 -15.78
N ALA A 138 -3.28 11.74 -16.82
CA ALA A 138 -3.91 10.43 -16.73
C ALA A 138 -3.23 9.53 -15.69
N GLY A 139 -3.94 8.51 -15.22
CA GLY A 139 -3.37 7.46 -14.37
C GLY A 139 -2.23 6.72 -15.07
N GLY A 140 -1.26 6.24 -14.29
CA GLY A 140 -0.16 5.42 -14.77
C GLY A 140 1.09 5.54 -13.89
N LEU A 141 2.15 4.80 -14.24
CA LEU A 141 3.39 4.71 -13.45
C LEU A 141 4.07 6.06 -13.20
N ASN A 142 3.93 7.00 -14.14
CA ASN A 142 4.50 8.34 -14.04
C ASN A 142 3.61 9.33 -13.27
N ASN A 143 2.40 8.94 -12.88
CA ASN A 143 1.47 9.80 -12.16
C ASN A 143 1.91 9.97 -10.69
N PRO A 144 1.96 11.21 -10.15
CA PRO A 144 2.42 11.44 -8.78
C PRO A 144 1.49 10.89 -7.70
N LEU A 145 0.24 10.54 -8.02
CA LEU A 145 -0.69 9.84 -7.13
C LEU A 145 -0.47 8.31 -7.10
N GLY A 146 0.32 7.77 -8.03
CA GLY A 146 0.67 6.35 -8.06
C GLY A 146 -0.53 5.42 -8.33
N ALA A 147 -0.41 4.19 -7.82
CA ALA A 147 -1.29 3.09 -8.19
C ALA A 147 -2.72 3.19 -7.61
N ARG A 148 -2.87 3.75 -6.41
CA ARG A 148 -4.16 3.87 -5.71
C ARG A 148 -4.25 5.19 -4.96
N ALA A 149 -5.47 5.67 -4.73
CA ALA A 149 -5.75 6.79 -3.83
C ALA A 149 -7.05 6.59 -3.04
N LEU A 150 -7.00 6.95 -1.76
CA LEU A 150 -8.13 7.10 -0.85
C LEU A 150 -8.35 8.61 -0.66
N TYR A 151 -9.56 9.07 -0.96
CA TYR A 151 -9.93 10.48 -0.88
C TYR A 151 -10.61 10.74 0.45
N LEU A 152 -10.12 11.74 1.19
CA LEU A 152 -10.53 12.00 2.56
C LEU A 152 -11.64 13.05 2.61
N TYR A 153 -12.73 12.71 3.29
CA TYR A 153 -13.93 13.52 3.39
C TYR A 153 -14.19 13.91 4.85
N ARG A 154 -14.75 15.10 5.06
CA ARG A 154 -15.22 15.57 6.37
C ARG A 154 -16.60 16.22 6.21
N GLY A 155 -17.57 15.77 7.00
CA GLY A 155 -18.96 16.25 6.90
C GLY A 155 -19.55 16.11 5.49
N GLY A 156 -19.20 15.04 4.76
CA GLY A 156 -19.66 14.82 3.38
C GLY A 156 -18.88 15.55 2.29
N ASN A 157 -17.93 16.43 2.63
CA ASN A 157 -17.17 17.23 1.66
C ASN A 157 -15.75 16.69 1.47
N ASP A 158 -15.25 16.72 0.22
CA ASP A 158 -13.85 16.38 -0.09
C ASP A 158 -12.90 17.40 0.55
N THR A 159 -11.99 16.93 1.39
CA THR A 159 -10.98 17.77 2.06
C THR A 159 -9.84 18.19 1.12
N MET A 160 -9.79 17.64 -0.09
CA MET A 160 -8.67 17.70 -1.01
C MET A 160 -7.40 17.03 -0.46
N PHE A 161 -7.48 16.28 0.63
CA PHE A 161 -6.43 15.41 1.15
C PHE A 161 -6.64 13.96 0.73
N ARG A 162 -5.51 13.28 0.50
CA ARG A 162 -5.49 11.92 -0.02
C ARG A 162 -4.42 11.11 0.69
N ILE A 163 -4.69 9.83 0.87
CA ILE A 163 -3.67 8.81 1.07
C ILE A 163 -3.48 8.14 -0.28
N HIS A 164 -2.28 8.20 -0.84
CA HIS A 164 -2.05 7.77 -2.21
C HIS A 164 -0.67 7.15 -2.43
N GLY A 165 -0.49 6.46 -3.55
CA GLY A 165 0.78 5.90 -3.99
C GLY A 165 1.81 6.97 -4.39
N THR A 166 2.90 6.57 -5.02
CA THR A 166 3.93 7.52 -5.46
C THR A 166 4.71 6.99 -6.65
N ASN A 167 5.04 7.87 -7.59
CA ASN A 167 6.05 7.60 -8.62
C ASN A 167 7.49 7.87 -8.13
N GLN A 168 7.65 8.32 -6.88
CA GLN A 168 8.92 8.69 -6.26
C GLN A 168 9.06 7.93 -4.93
N PRO A 169 9.47 6.65 -4.94
CA PRO A 169 9.56 5.83 -3.73
C PRO A 169 10.54 6.38 -2.70
N LYS A 170 11.61 7.06 -3.16
CA LYS A 170 12.60 7.74 -2.29
C LYS A 170 12.02 8.89 -1.45
N SER A 171 10.76 9.29 -1.68
CA SER A 171 10.08 10.31 -0.85
C SER A 171 9.46 9.75 0.44
N ILE A 172 9.36 8.43 0.57
CA ILE A 172 8.79 7.78 1.75
C ILE A 172 9.75 7.95 2.93
N GLY A 173 9.19 8.24 4.10
CA GLY A 173 9.98 8.59 5.28
C GLY A 173 10.44 10.05 5.30
N HIS A 174 9.99 10.93 4.39
CA HIS A 174 10.33 12.35 4.35
C HIS A 174 9.10 13.29 4.35
N ALA A 175 9.31 14.54 4.76
CA ALA A 175 8.29 15.60 4.75
C ALA A 175 8.43 16.48 3.48
N MET A 176 7.98 15.96 2.34
CA MET A 176 8.20 16.59 1.02
C MET A 176 6.90 16.96 0.28
N SER A 177 5.75 16.47 0.73
CA SER A 177 4.50 16.62 -0.02
C SER A 177 3.85 18.01 0.17
N SER A 178 2.86 18.33 -0.66
CA SER A 178 2.03 19.54 -0.49
C SER A 178 0.83 19.34 0.46
N GLY A 179 0.84 18.28 1.28
CA GLY A 179 -0.13 18.03 2.34
C GLY A 179 -0.67 16.60 2.40
N CYS A 180 -0.76 15.91 1.26
CA CYS A 180 -1.25 14.53 1.19
C CYS A 180 -0.25 13.51 1.78
N VAL A 181 -0.75 12.32 2.11
CA VAL A 181 0.05 11.18 2.57
C VAL A 181 0.47 10.34 1.37
N ARG A 182 1.77 10.16 1.18
CA ARG A 182 2.37 9.33 0.13
C ARG A 182 2.73 7.97 0.70
N MET A 183 2.50 6.91 -0.05
CA MET A 183 2.87 5.53 0.25
C MET A 183 3.60 4.91 -0.95
N LEU A 184 4.39 3.86 -0.72
CA LEU A 184 4.85 3.01 -1.81
C LEU A 184 3.64 2.42 -2.55
N ASN A 185 3.77 2.16 -3.86
CA ASN A 185 2.64 1.63 -4.64
C ASN A 185 2.15 0.28 -4.10
N HIS A 186 3.07 -0.63 -3.75
CA HIS A 186 2.75 -1.91 -3.09
C HIS A 186 2.00 -1.75 -1.78
N ASP A 187 2.31 -0.71 -1.02
CA ASP A 187 1.71 -0.45 0.29
C ASP A 187 0.34 0.21 0.18
N VAL A 188 0.17 1.15 -0.76
CA VAL A 188 -1.16 1.72 -0.99
C VAL A 188 -2.10 0.70 -1.63
N ILE A 189 -1.61 -0.25 -2.43
CA ILE A 189 -2.42 -1.36 -2.96
C ILE A 189 -2.94 -2.23 -1.82
N ASP A 190 -2.08 -2.61 -0.88
CA ASP A 190 -2.48 -3.39 0.29
C ASP A 190 -3.47 -2.61 1.18
N LEU A 191 -3.19 -1.34 1.48
CA LEU A 191 -4.14 -0.50 2.24
C LEU A 191 -5.47 -0.34 1.50
N TYR A 192 -5.44 -0.14 0.18
CA TYR A 192 -6.63 -0.01 -0.65
C TYR A 192 -7.48 -1.27 -0.62
N ALA A 193 -6.89 -2.46 -0.63
CA ALA A 193 -7.63 -3.71 -0.52
C ALA A 193 -8.31 -3.87 0.85
N ARG A 194 -7.70 -3.34 1.92
CA ARG A 194 -8.21 -3.46 3.30
C ARG A 194 -9.25 -2.42 3.67
N ALA A 195 -9.01 -1.16 3.31
CA ALA A 195 -9.82 -0.04 3.78
C ALA A 195 -11.14 0.08 3.02
N GLU A 196 -12.23 0.20 3.76
CA GLU A 196 -13.56 0.43 3.21
C GLU A 196 -13.85 1.91 2.95
N VAL A 197 -14.80 2.18 2.04
CA VAL A 197 -15.40 3.51 1.97
C VAL A 197 -16.20 3.72 3.26
N GLY A 198 -16.01 4.87 3.90
CA GLY A 198 -16.55 5.18 5.22
C GLY A 198 -15.57 4.93 6.38
N ALA A 199 -14.45 4.23 6.13
CA ALA A 199 -13.44 3.97 7.14
C ALA A 199 -12.94 5.26 7.81
N GLN A 200 -12.84 5.22 9.13
CA GLN A 200 -12.36 6.34 9.92
C GLN A 200 -10.88 6.57 9.65
N VAL A 201 -10.49 7.83 9.44
CA VAL A 201 -9.10 8.27 9.32
C VAL A 201 -8.81 9.26 10.44
N VAL A 202 -7.78 8.99 11.23
CA VAL A 202 -7.32 9.88 12.30
C VAL A 202 -5.90 10.32 11.98
N VAL A 203 -5.68 11.63 11.94
CA VAL A 203 -4.36 12.20 11.69
C VAL A 203 -3.81 12.81 12.96
N VAL A 204 -2.74 12.20 13.47
CA VAL A 204 -1.99 12.65 14.63
C VAL A 204 -0.84 13.54 14.15
N GLN A 205 -0.81 14.76 14.69
CA GLN A 205 0.23 15.76 14.45
C GLN A 205 1.09 15.96 15.70
N ALA A 206 2.29 16.50 15.50
CA ALA A 206 3.15 16.95 16.61
C ALA A 206 2.53 18.16 17.31
#